data_AF-A0A432EW21-F1
#
_entry.id   AF-A0A432EW21-F1
#
_cell.length_a   1.000
_cell.length_b   1.000
_cell.length_c   1.000
_cell.angle_alpha   90.00
_cell.angle_beta   90.00
_cell.angle_gamma   90.00
#
_symmetry.space_group_name_H-M   'P 1'
#
loop_
_entity.id
_entity.type
_entity.pdbx_description
1 polymer ?
#
loop_
_entity_poly.entity_id
_entity_poly.type
_entity_poly.pdbx_seq_one_letter_code
_entity_poly.pdbx_strand_id
1 'polypeptide(L)'
;HETLNSFIWGPDGWLYGCHGVFTHSKVGKPGTLDAERVPFNAGVWRYHPTRHTFEAFAQGSSNPWGVDFNEHGQCFIEACVIPHFFHMIQGGRYQRQGGQHFNPHTYDDIKTIADHLHYAGNIRDHAHWGKTPGVPSATAAAGGGHAHAGLMIYLGDSWPAQYRGQAFMNNIHGARINMDILKPRGSGYIASHGADFVQFNDRWSQIINLRYDHDGSVYLIDWYDKNQCHRREPDSHDRSNGRVFKVVYQDEKRTTVDLAKRTHVELVKLQAHPNEWYARHARRVLQERLNTMYRQWSPVSPDAKQNAAAWQKTRDHAFAIVDPILKTQLATGGKGKTTALRLRALWCMHGIDGLAEADLLELLKDREAMLRGWAIQLLCENKKPSAAARGEFARMAREDKSPIVRMYLASALTRTPVAQRAKVLSGLLSHAEDAADPNLPHLYWYATEPVIAANKTAGIQLLAKTKIPKVRQYITRRLASK
;
A
#
# COMPACT_ATOMS: atom_id res chain seq x y z
N HIS A 1 0.44 0.55 23.43
CA HIS A 1 -0.42 0.62 22.23
C HIS A 1 0.47 0.63 21.00
N GLU A 2 -0.06 0.23 19.85
CA GLU A 2 0.68 -0.27 18.69
C GLU A 2 1.62 0.77 18.08
N THR A 3 2.91 0.45 18.09
CA THR A 3 3.98 1.27 17.51
C THR A 3 4.22 0.87 16.05
N LEU A 4 5.29 1.39 15.44
CA LEU A 4 5.72 1.04 14.09
C LEU A 4 5.87 -0.48 13.93
N ASN A 5 5.18 -1.05 12.95
CA ASN A 5 5.19 -2.50 12.71
C ASN A 5 5.00 -2.84 11.21
N SER A 6 5.02 -4.13 10.88
CA SER A 6 4.71 -4.68 9.55
C SER A 6 5.53 -4.09 8.40
N PHE A 7 6.84 -4.01 8.58
CA PHE A 7 7.74 -3.46 7.56
C PHE A 7 7.72 -4.28 6.26
N ILE A 8 7.54 -3.61 5.12
CA ILE A 8 7.58 -4.25 3.80
C ILE A 8 8.07 -3.28 2.72
N TRP A 9 8.84 -3.77 1.75
CA TRP A 9 9.20 -3.01 0.56
C TRP A 9 8.01 -2.89 -0.38
N GLY A 10 7.61 -1.66 -0.70
CA GLY A 10 6.62 -1.40 -1.72
C GLY A 10 7.18 -1.59 -3.13
N PRO A 11 6.29 -1.73 -4.14
CA PRO A 11 6.71 -1.87 -5.52
C PRO A 11 7.53 -0.66 -6.01
N ASP A 12 7.28 0.53 -5.48
CA ASP A 12 7.95 1.79 -5.82
C ASP A 12 9.33 1.99 -5.17
N GLY A 13 9.84 0.99 -4.44
CA GLY A 13 11.16 1.05 -3.79
C GLY A 13 11.18 1.85 -2.48
N TRP A 14 10.03 2.22 -1.94
CA TRP A 14 9.91 2.75 -0.58
C TRP A 14 9.73 1.62 0.45
N LEU A 15 10.16 1.86 1.68
CA LEU A 15 9.81 1.02 2.83
C LEU A 15 8.46 1.48 3.39
N TYR A 16 7.53 0.56 3.57
CA TYR A 16 6.19 0.80 4.14
C TYR A 16 6.07 0.15 5.52
N GLY A 17 5.12 0.62 6.30
CA GLY A 17 4.67 -0.05 7.50
C GLY A 17 3.42 0.57 8.10
N CYS A 18 2.99 0.00 9.22
CA CYS A 18 1.76 0.33 9.91
C CYS A 18 2.02 1.13 11.20
N HIS A 19 0.98 1.80 11.70
CA HIS A 19 0.99 2.51 12.98
C HIS A 19 -0.43 2.59 13.57
N GLY A 20 -0.58 2.35 14.87
CA GLY A 20 -1.89 2.33 15.54
C GLY A 20 -2.47 3.72 15.83
N VAL A 21 -3.77 3.74 16.16
CA VAL A 21 -4.59 4.97 16.36
C VAL A 21 -4.30 5.71 17.66
N PHE A 22 -3.94 4.99 18.73
CA PHE A 22 -3.69 5.57 20.07
C PHE A 22 -2.22 5.88 20.34
N THR A 23 -1.34 5.59 19.38
CA THR A 23 0.05 6.02 19.42
C THR A 23 0.16 7.30 18.61
N HIS A 24 0.68 8.37 19.20
CA HIS A 24 0.78 9.68 18.55
C HIS A 24 2.24 10.03 18.29
N SER A 25 2.57 10.22 17.01
CA SER A 25 3.95 10.49 16.57
C SER A 25 4.05 11.84 15.86
N LYS A 26 5.18 12.52 16.05
CA LYS A 26 5.62 13.69 15.26
C LYS A 26 6.93 13.33 14.56
N VAL A 27 6.83 12.93 13.31
CA VAL A 27 7.95 12.31 12.57
C VAL A 27 8.77 13.38 11.84
N GLY A 28 10.09 13.35 12.04
CA GLY A 28 11.04 14.23 11.38
C GLY A 28 12.46 13.76 11.65
N LYS A 29 13.42 14.22 10.84
CA LYS A 29 14.84 13.90 11.03
C LYS A 29 15.32 14.44 12.39
N PRO A 30 16.42 13.92 12.95
CA PRO A 30 17.09 14.59 14.06
C PRO A 30 17.34 16.07 13.72
N GLY A 31 17.00 16.97 14.63
CA GLY A 31 17.08 18.43 14.41
C GLY A 31 15.88 19.08 13.71
N THR A 32 14.92 18.33 13.15
CA THR A 32 13.67 18.92 12.61
C THR A 32 12.87 19.60 13.72
N LEU A 33 12.49 20.86 13.50
CA LEU A 33 11.65 21.63 14.43
C LEU A 33 10.29 20.97 14.62
N ASP A 34 9.70 21.07 15.80
CA ASP A 34 8.45 20.37 16.11
C ASP A 34 7.29 20.74 15.15
N ALA A 35 7.23 22.00 14.71
CA ALA A 35 6.24 22.49 13.75
C ALA A 35 6.42 21.96 12.32
N GLU A 36 7.61 21.44 11.99
CA GLU A 36 7.94 20.89 10.67
C GLU A 36 7.79 19.37 10.62
N ARG A 37 7.50 18.74 11.76
CA ARG A 37 7.31 17.28 11.86
C ARG A 37 5.96 16.89 11.29
N VAL A 38 5.93 15.73 10.64
CA VAL A 38 4.70 15.13 10.11
C VAL A 38 3.96 14.46 11.27
N PRO A 39 2.76 14.94 11.66
CA PRO A 39 1.97 14.25 12.66
C PRO A 39 1.40 12.95 12.07
N PHE A 40 1.48 11.87 12.83
CA PHE A 40 1.01 10.57 12.38
C PHE A 40 0.41 9.73 13.51
N ASN A 41 -0.78 9.21 13.27
CA ASN A 41 -1.42 8.12 14.01
C ASN A 41 -2.45 7.43 13.11
N ALA A 42 -2.64 6.12 13.30
CA ALA A 42 -3.50 5.26 12.50
C ALA A 42 -3.17 5.25 10.99
N GLY A 43 -2.74 4.10 10.48
CA GLY A 43 -2.70 3.84 9.03
C GLY A 43 -1.32 3.43 8.53
N VAL A 44 -1.03 3.78 7.28
CA VAL A 44 0.17 3.35 6.56
C VAL A 44 1.10 4.54 6.34
N TRP A 45 2.37 4.36 6.70
CA TRP A 45 3.45 5.30 6.40
C TRP A 45 4.40 4.69 5.37
N ARG A 46 5.20 5.54 4.73
CA ARG A 46 6.33 5.12 3.90
C ARG A 46 7.58 5.96 4.14
N TYR A 47 8.74 5.34 4.01
CA TYR A 47 10.05 5.95 4.16
C TYR A 47 10.95 5.61 2.96
N HIS A 48 11.61 6.62 2.38
CA HIS A 48 12.55 6.40 1.29
C HIS A 48 13.96 6.16 1.83
N PRO A 49 14.57 4.99 1.56
CA PRO A 49 15.80 4.57 2.22
C PRO A 49 17.01 5.45 1.90
N THR A 50 17.07 6.06 0.71
CA THR A 50 18.23 6.89 0.29
C THR A 50 17.94 8.39 0.33
N ARG A 51 16.67 8.80 0.29
CA ARG A 51 16.25 10.22 0.37
C ARG A 51 16.00 10.65 1.82
N HIS A 52 15.94 9.67 2.72
CA HIS A 52 15.57 9.84 4.12
C HIS A 52 14.28 10.64 4.28
N THR A 53 13.30 10.38 3.43
CA THR A 53 12.04 11.12 3.38
C THR A 53 10.95 10.25 3.98
N PHE A 54 10.22 10.77 4.96
CA PHE A 54 9.05 10.13 5.53
C PHE A 54 7.77 10.72 4.95
N GLU A 55 6.76 9.87 4.71
CA GLU A 55 5.44 10.29 4.29
C GLU A 55 4.34 9.50 5.02
N ALA A 56 3.30 10.22 5.45
CA ALA A 56 2.01 9.61 5.77
C ALA A 56 1.37 9.17 4.43
N PHE A 57 1.47 7.88 4.10
CA PHE A 57 0.94 7.36 2.84
C PHE A 57 -0.59 7.41 2.84
N ALA A 58 -1.23 6.93 3.89
CA ALA A 58 -2.67 6.98 4.11
C ALA A 58 -2.98 6.96 5.61
N GLN A 59 -4.03 7.66 6.04
CA GLN A 59 -4.34 7.87 7.45
C GLN A 59 -5.72 7.31 7.82
N GLY A 60 -5.87 6.84 9.05
CA GLY A 60 -7.11 6.23 9.55
C GLY A 60 -6.93 4.76 9.87
N SER A 61 -8.02 4.00 9.91
CA SER A 61 -8.11 2.67 10.52
C SER A 61 -8.04 2.69 12.07
N SER A 62 -7.82 1.52 12.65
CA SER A 62 -7.64 1.29 14.07
C SER A 62 -6.16 0.99 14.34
N ASN A 63 -5.84 -0.27 14.21
CA ASN A 63 -4.74 -0.97 14.81
C ASN A 63 -4.30 -2.04 13.80
N PRO A 64 -3.58 -1.63 12.74
CA PRO A 64 -3.16 -2.55 11.70
C PRO A 64 -1.85 -3.26 12.05
N TRP A 65 -1.84 -4.59 11.92
CA TRP A 65 -0.68 -5.49 12.11
C TRP A 65 -0.29 -6.25 10.84
N GLY A 66 -0.74 -5.75 9.68
CA GLY A 66 -0.42 -6.32 8.40
C GLY A 66 -0.56 -5.31 7.28
N VAL A 67 0.43 -5.29 6.39
CA VAL A 67 0.38 -4.57 5.11
C VAL A 67 0.99 -5.45 4.02
N ASP A 68 0.35 -5.48 2.85
CA ASP A 68 0.89 -6.13 1.65
C ASP A 68 0.32 -5.48 0.38
N PHE A 69 0.88 -5.88 -0.77
CA PHE A 69 0.53 -5.38 -2.09
C PHE A 69 0.04 -6.50 -3.00
N ASN A 70 -0.98 -6.22 -3.82
CA ASN A 70 -1.39 -7.16 -4.87
C ASN A 70 -0.43 -7.12 -6.08
N GLU A 71 -0.71 -7.91 -7.12
CA GLU A 71 0.11 -7.95 -8.34
C GLU A 71 0.11 -6.64 -9.15
N HIS A 72 -0.83 -5.74 -8.85
CA HIS A 72 -0.91 -4.40 -9.44
C HIS A 72 -0.24 -3.33 -8.57
N GLY A 73 0.39 -3.72 -7.46
CA GLY A 73 1.08 -2.82 -6.55
C GLY A 73 0.15 -1.96 -5.69
N GLN A 74 -1.13 -2.30 -5.61
CA GLN A 74 -2.07 -1.60 -4.73
C GLN A 74 -1.91 -2.09 -3.30
N CYS A 75 -1.98 -1.18 -2.33
CA CYS A 75 -1.67 -1.41 -0.92
C CYS A 75 -2.92 -1.83 -0.14
N PHE A 76 -2.78 -2.82 0.74
CA PHE A 76 -3.86 -3.30 1.59
C PHE A 76 -3.37 -3.46 3.02
N ILE A 77 -4.27 -3.24 3.99
CA ILE A 77 -4.01 -3.54 5.41
C ILE A 77 -5.15 -4.32 6.01
N GLU A 78 -4.82 -5.19 6.96
CA GLU A 78 -5.79 -5.65 7.94
C GLU A 78 -5.81 -4.70 9.15
N ALA A 79 -6.90 -4.66 9.91
CA ALA A 79 -6.98 -3.92 11.15
C ALA A 79 -7.83 -4.63 12.21
N CYS A 80 -7.49 -4.41 13.49
CA CYS A 80 -8.27 -4.94 14.62
C CYS A 80 -9.48 -4.07 15.00
N VAL A 81 -10.43 -4.59 15.77
CA VAL A 81 -11.54 -3.89 16.46
C VAL A 81 -12.63 -3.30 15.55
N ILE A 82 -12.26 -2.55 14.51
CA ILE A 82 -13.17 -2.09 13.45
C ILE A 82 -13.22 -3.15 12.34
N PRO A 83 -14.10 -3.03 11.33
CA PRO A 83 -14.10 -3.96 10.20
C PRO A 83 -12.70 -4.10 9.58
N HIS A 84 -12.30 -5.33 9.25
CA HIS A 84 -10.90 -5.74 9.33
C HIS A 84 -10.05 -5.47 8.09
N PHE A 85 -10.60 -5.07 6.94
CA PHE A 85 -9.81 -5.06 5.70
C PHE A 85 -9.96 -3.77 4.88
N PHE A 86 -8.85 -3.17 4.45
CA PHE A 86 -8.85 -1.88 3.76
C PHE A 86 -7.92 -1.88 2.54
N HIS A 87 -8.40 -1.31 1.43
CA HIS A 87 -7.58 -0.93 0.27
C HIS A 87 -7.04 0.49 0.49
N MET A 88 -5.73 0.60 0.74
CA MET A 88 -5.07 1.85 1.11
C MET A 88 -4.56 2.61 -0.12
N ILE A 89 -5.28 3.67 -0.47
CA ILE A 89 -4.95 4.62 -1.54
C ILE A 89 -4.16 5.81 -0.97
N GLN A 90 -3.10 6.22 -1.67
CA GLN A 90 -2.23 7.32 -1.23
C GLN A 90 -3.01 8.62 -1.04
N GLY A 91 -2.79 9.30 0.09
CA GLY A 91 -3.52 10.50 0.50
C GLY A 91 -4.95 10.24 0.98
N GLY A 92 -5.38 8.98 1.03
CA GLY A 92 -6.67 8.57 1.56
C GLY A 92 -6.79 8.75 3.07
N ARG A 93 -8.02 9.02 3.51
CA ARG A 93 -8.41 9.10 4.92
C ARG A 93 -9.54 8.09 5.15
N TYR A 94 -9.34 7.23 6.15
CA TYR A 94 -10.16 6.03 6.38
C TYR A 94 -10.85 6.07 7.74
N GLN A 95 -11.95 5.31 7.86
CA GLN A 95 -12.66 5.06 9.10
C GLN A 95 -11.71 4.86 10.27
N ARG A 96 -11.93 5.58 11.37
CA ARG A 96 -11.10 5.51 12.57
C ARG A 96 -11.81 4.78 13.70
N GLN A 97 -11.08 4.00 14.49
CA GLN A 97 -11.60 3.48 15.77
C GLN A 97 -11.84 4.61 16.77
N GLY A 98 -10.98 5.62 16.76
CA GLY A 98 -11.03 6.71 17.73
C GLY A 98 -10.24 7.95 17.30
N GLY A 99 -10.48 9.04 18.02
CA GLY A 99 -9.91 10.35 17.74
C GLY A 99 -10.48 11.01 16.48
N GLN A 100 -9.96 12.19 16.16
CA GLN A 100 -10.33 12.95 14.97
C GLN A 100 -9.24 12.83 13.89
N HIS A 101 -9.64 13.03 12.63
CA HIS A 101 -8.67 13.24 11.55
C HIS A 101 -7.90 14.55 11.78
N PHE A 102 -6.63 14.59 11.35
CA PHE A 102 -5.81 15.81 11.47
C PHE A 102 -6.41 17.00 10.72
N ASN A 103 -7.07 16.75 9.58
CA ASN A 103 -7.86 17.77 8.89
C ASN A 103 -9.32 17.72 9.38
N PRO A 104 -9.81 18.75 10.10
CA PRO A 104 -11.17 18.79 10.65
C PRO A 104 -12.26 18.89 9.58
N HIS A 105 -11.89 19.14 8.32
CA HIS A 105 -12.79 19.19 7.18
C HIS A 105 -12.87 17.85 6.41
N THR A 106 -12.40 16.75 6.99
CA THR A 106 -12.59 15.38 6.47
C THR A 106 -14.04 14.91 6.70
N TYR A 107 -15.04 15.66 6.24
CA TYR A 107 -16.46 15.50 6.61
C TYR A 107 -17.03 14.06 6.57
N ASP A 108 -16.43 13.17 5.78
CA ASP A 108 -16.64 11.72 5.82
C ASP A 108 -15.34 11.02 5.37
N ASP A 109 -15.20 9.73 5.69
CA ASP A 109 -14.01 8.93 5.42
C ASP A 109 -14.27 7.61 4.67
N ILE A 110 -13.22 7.07 4.03
CA ILE A 110 -13.28 5.84 3.25
C ILE A 110 -13.45 4.65 4.20
N LYS A 111 -14.36 3.72 3.88
CA LYS A 111 -14.68 2.57 4.74
C LYS A 111 -13.90 1.31 4.33
N THR A 112 -14.07 0.26 5.12
CA THR A 112 -13.55 -1.08 4.82
C THR A 112 -13.99 -1.58 3.44
N ILE A 113 -13.18 -2.46 2.85
CA ILE A 113 -13.56 -3.22 1.66
C ILE A 113 -14.21 -4.57 1.99
N ALA A 114 -14.19 -5.00 3.26
CA ALA A 114 -14.82 -6.24 3.69
C ALA A 114 -16.35 -6.10 3.68
N ASP A 115 -17.04 -7.07 3.10
CA ASP A 115 -18.51 -7.17 3.10
C ASP A 115 -19.07 -7.95 4.28
N HIS A 116 -18.20 -8.41 5.18
CA HIS A 116 -18.50 -9.24 6.32
C HIS A 116 -17.68 -8.83 7.54
N LEU A 117 -18.00 -9.41 8.69
CA LEU A 117 -17.23 -9.31 9.92
C LEU A 117 -16.85 -10.72 10.36
N HIS A 118 -15.69 -10.86 10.97
CA HIS A 118 -15.28 -12.13 11.59
C HIS A 118 -15.86 -12.36 12.99
N TYR A 119 -16.88 -11.60 13.37
CA TYR A 119 -17.55 -11.72 14.65
C TYR A 119 -19.04 -11.38 14.56
N ALA A 120 -19.82 -11.87 15.52
CA ALA A 120 -21.26 -11.67 15.56
C ALA A 120 -21.66 -10.65 16.63
N GLY A 121 -22.67 -9.83 16.35
CA GLY A 121 -23.23 -8.89 17.33
C GLY A 121 -22.31 -7.71 17.67
N ASN A 122 -22.46 -7.16 18.88
CA ASN A 122 -21.67 -6.02 19.32
C ASN A 122 -20.32 -6.49 19.85
N ILE A 123 -19.23 -5.90 19.36
CA ILE A 123 -17.86 -6.19 19.83
C ILE A 123 -17.72 -6.14 21.36
N ARG A 124 -18.46 -5.25 22.02
CA ARG A 124 -18.42 -5.10 23.49
C ARG A 124 -18.83 -6.37 24.23
N ASP A 125 -19.63 -7.23 23.61
CA ASP A 125 -20.20 -8.43 24.23
C ASP A 125 -19.20 -9.60 24.25
N HIS A 126 -18.20 -9.58 23.37
CA HIS A 126 -17.29 -10.71 23.16
C HIS A 126 -15.82 -10.31 22.95
N ALA A 127 -15.48 -9.03 23.14
CA ALA A 127 -14.10 -8.59 23.14
C ALA A 127 -13.32 -9.13 24.34
N HIS A 128 -12.10 -9.57 24.04
CA HIS A 128 -11.16 -10.10 25.01
C HIS A 128 -10.60 -8.93 25.84
N TRP A 129 -11.39 -8.39 26.78
CA TRP A 129 -11.03 -7.27 27.66
C TRP A 129 -10.14 -7.72 28.83
N GLY A 130 -9.03 -8.40 28.54
CA GLY A 130 -8.12 -8.93 29.56
C GLY A 130 -8.64 -10.19 30.28
N LYS A 131 -9.67 -10.85 29.73
CA LYS A 131 -10.14 -12.18 30.15
C LYS A 131 -9.94 -13.16 28.99
N THR A 132 -9.81 -14.45 29.30
CA THR A 132 -9.71 -15.51 28.29
C THR A 132 -10.99 -16.34 28.24
N PRO A 133 -12.15 -15.80 27.79
CA PRO A 133 -13.32 -16.63 27.53
C PRO A 133 -13.15 -17.48 26.26
N GLY A 134 -13.99 -18.50 26.12
CA GLY A 134 -14.24 -19.15 24.83
C GLY A 134 -14.70 -18.14 23.77
N VAL A 135 -14.40 -18.41 22.49
CA VAL A 135 -15.03 -17.64 21.40
C VAL A 135 -16.49 -18.09 21.31
N PRO A 136 -17.48 -17.19 21.45
CA PRO A 136 -18.88 -17.57 21.31
C PRO A 136 -19.14 -18.26 19.96
N SER A 137 -20.03 -19.26 19.93
CA SER A 137 -20.27 -20.08 18.73
C SER A 137 -20.60 -19.25 17.49
N ALA A 138 -21.41 -18.20 17.63
CA ALA A 138 -21.75 -17.29 16.54
C ALA A 138 -20.53 -16.51 16.01
N THR A 139 -19.64 -16.05 16.90
CA THR A 139 -18.37 -15.38 16.52
C THR A 139 -17.39 -16.38 15.90
N ALA A 140 -17.35 -17.61 16.40
CA ALA A 140 -16.52 -18.67 15.82
C ALA A 140 -16.99 -19.06 14.41
N ALA A 141 -18.31 -19.05 14.16
CA ALA A 141 -18.90 -19.29 12.85
C ALA A 141 -18.67 -18.11 11.87
N ALA A 142 -18.62 -16.87 12.38
CA ALA A 142 -18.35 -15.69 11.56
C ALA A 142 -16.88 -15.55 11.11
N GLY A 143 -15.93 -16.19 11.81
CA GLY A 143 -14.51 -16.15 11.45
C GLY A 143 -13.55 -15.95 12.62
N GLY A 144 -14.04 -15.82 13.84
CA GLY A 144 -13.27 -16.04 15.07
C GLY A 144 -12.97 -14.81 15.93
N GLY A 145 -13.27 -13.59 15.49
CA GLY A 145 -13.11 -12.39 16.31
C GLY A 145 -12.62 -11.17 15.53
N HIS A 146 -12.11 -10.18 16.26
CA HIS A 146 -11.71 -8.86 15.78
C HIS A 146 -10.24 -8.52 16.09
N ALA A 147 -9.41 -9.52 16.41
CA ALA A 147 -7.98 -9.34 16.58
C ALA A 147 -7.26 -10.09 15.47
N HIS A 148 -6.74 -9.32 14.53
CA HIS A 148 -6.06 -9.82 13.35
C HIS A 148 -4.58 -9.49 13.42
N ALA A 149 -3.74 -10.32 12.81
CA ALA A 149 -2.31 -10.06 12.71
C ALA A 149 -1.70 -10.67 11.46
N GLY A 150 -0.80 -9.90 10.85
CA GLY A 150 -0.20 -10.25 9.58
C GLY A 150 -1.18 -10.12 8.42
N LEU A 151 -0.67 -9.72 7.27
CA LEU A 151 -1.42 -9.74 6.01
C LEU A 151 -0.50 -10.22 4.92
N MET A 152 -0.97 -11.18 4.14
CA MET A 152 -0.31 -11.68 2.95
C MET A 152 -1.32 -11.77 1.81
N ILE A 153 -1.02 -11.14 0.68
CA ILE A 153 -1.70 -11.44 -0.59
C ILE A 153 -0.85 -12.48 -1.30
N TYR A 154 -1.37 -13.70 -1.44
CA TYR A 154 -0.54 -14.81 -1.92
C TYR A 154 -0.20 -14.66 -3.41
N LEU A 155 1.07 -14.40 -3.70
CA LEU A 155 1.62 -14.29 -5.06
C LEU A 155 2.79 -15.27 -5.31
N GLY A 156 2.89 -16.31 -4.48
CA GLY A 156 3.72 -17.49 -4.72
C GLY A 156 3.13 -18.38 -5.81
N ASP A 157 3.91 -19.31 -6.33
CA ASP A 157 3.59 -20.13 -7.50
C ASP A 157 3.41 -21.62 -7.23
N SER A 158 3.58 -22.09 -5.98
CA SER A 158 3.42 -23.50 -5.65
C SER A 158 2.03 -23.87 -5.14
N TRP A 159 1.30 -22.99 -4.45
CA TRP A 159 -0.05 -23.31 -3.99
C TRP A 159 -1.08 -23.32 -5.13
N PRO A 160 -2.22 -24.02 -4.97
CA PRO A 160 -3.30 -24.02 -5.95
C PRO A 160 -3.76 -22.64 -6.38
N ALA A 161 -4.11 -22.50 -7.66
CA ALA A 161 -4.47 -21.23 -8.29
C ALA A 161 -5.59 -20.45 -7.58
N GLN A 162 -6.52 -21.15 -6.89
CA GLN A 162 -7.60 -20.52 -6.12
C GLN A 162 -7.12 -19.61 -4.98
N TYR A 163 -5.92 -19.85 -4.44
CA TYR A 163 -5.34 -19.04 -3.38
C TYR A 163 -4.57 -17.82 -3.89
N ARG A 164 -4.16 -17.84 -5.17
CA ARG A 164 -3.37 -16.76 -5.75
C ARG A 164 -4.19 -15.48 -5.86
N GLY A 165 -3.64 -14.39 -5.35
CA GLY A 165 -4.29 -13.08 -5.29
C GLY A 165 -5.27 -12.91 -4.12
N GLN A 166 -5.50 -13.94 -3.30
CA GLN A 166 -6.35 -13.83 -2.11
C GLN A 166 -5.57 -13.35 -0.89
N ALA A 167 -6.28 -12.75 0.05
CA ALA A 167 -5.71 -12.18 1.27
C ALA A 167 -5.81 -13.16 2.43
N PHE A 168 -4.70 -13.34 3.15
CA PHE A 168 -4.59 -14.20 4.32
C PHE A 168 -4.15 -13.37 5.52
N MET A 169 -4.82 -13.57 6.65
CA MET A 169 -4.50 -12.92 7.90
C MET A 169 -4.81 -13.86 9.06
N ASN A 170 -3.99 -13.80 10.12
CA ASN A 170 -4.31 -14.55 11.33
C ASN A 170 -5.45 -13.88 12.07
N ASN A 171 -6.29 -14.68 12.74
CA ASN A 171 -7.26 -14.26 13.73
C ASN A 171 -6.88 -14.85 15.08
N ILE A 172 -6.32 -14.02 15.95
CA ILE A 172 -5.77 -14.41 17.25
C ILE A 172 -6.87 -15.00 18.14
N HIS A 173 -8.03 -14.35 18.18
CA HIS A 173 -9.16 -14.84 18.98
C HIS A 173 -9.70 -16.16 18.43
N GLY A 174 -9.79 -16.25 17.10
CA GLY A 174 -10.33 -17.38 16.37
C GLY A 174 -9.43 -18.60 16.26
N ALA A 175 -8.16 -18.48 16.68
CA ALA A 175 -7.09 -19.46 16.50
C ALA A 175 -7.09 -20.03 15.07
N ARG A 176 -7.05 -19.15 14.06
CA ARG A 176 -7.14 -19.55 12.65
C ARG A 176 -6.52 -18.53 11.71
N ILE A 177 -6.23 -18.97 10.49
CA ILE A 177 -5.89 -18.08 9.37
C ILE A 177 -7.16 -17.86 8.55
N ASN A 178 -7.71 -16.64 8.58
CA ASN A 178 -8.80 -16.27 7.70
C ASN A 178 -8.28 -16.07 6.27
N MET A 179 -9.15 -16.31 5.30
CA MET A 179 -8.91 -15.98 3.90
C MET A 179 -10.04 -15.10 3.38
N ASP A 180 -9.68 -13.97 2.79
CA ASP A 180 -10.62 -13.07 2.12
C ASP A 180 -10.42 -13.11 0.61
N ILE A 181 -11.53 -13.23 -0.10
CA ILE A 181 -11.60 -13.29 -1.56
C ILE A 181 -11.67 -11.86 -2.12
N LEU A 182 -10.59 -11.40 -2.73
CA LEU A 182 -10.48 -10.05 -3.30
C LEU A 182 -11.10 -9.99 -4.70
N LYS A 183 -12.02 -9.05 -4.93
CA LYS A 183 -12.65 -8.80 -6.23
C LYS A 183 -12.64 -7.31 -6.58
N PRO A 184 -12.33 -6.93 -7.83
CA PRO A 184 -12.43 -5.53 -8.25
C PRO A 184 -13.85 -4.97 -8.09
N ARG A 185 -13.96 -3.73 -7.61
CA ARG A 185 -15.21 -2.97 -7.49
C ARG A 185 -14.95 -1.48 -7.67
N GLY A 186 -15.49 -0.90 -8.75
CA GLY A 186 -15.29 0.51 -9.07
C GLY A 186 -13.80 0.84 -9.22
N SER A 187 -13.33 1.84 -8.48
CA SER A 187 -11.93 2.25 -8.40
C SER A 187 -11.05 1.37 -7.51
N GLY A 188 -11.63 0.43 -6.75
CA GLY A 188 -10.92 -0.39 -5.77
C GLY A 188 -11.41 -1.84 -5.75
N TYR A 189 -11.67 -2.35 -4.53
CA TYR A 189 -11.99 -3.76 -4.29
C TYR A 189 -13.15 -3.92 -3.30
N ILE A 190 -13.72 -5.11 -3.32
CA ILE A 190 -14.53 -5.70 -2.26
C ILE A 190 -13.87 -7.02 -1.84
N ALA A 191 -13.95 -7.35 -0.56
CA ALA A 191 -13.42 -8.57 0.01
C ALA A 191 -14.53 -9.39 0.67
N SER A 192 -14.74 -10.61 0.17
CA SER A 192 -15.74 -11.54 0.68
C SER A 192 -15.11 -12.64 1.52
N HIS A 193 -15.81 -13.14 2.53
CA HIS A 193 -15.29 -14.22 3.38
C HIS A 193 -15.06 -15.49 2.55
N GLY A 194 -13.82 -15.97 2.55
CA GLY A 194 -13.46 -17.28 2.01
C GLY A 194 -13.49 -18.37 3.08
N ALA A 195 -13.23 -19.61 2.67
CA ALA A 195 -12.99 -20.69 3.63
C ALA A 195 -11.70 -20.38 4.42
N ASP A 196 -11.77 -20.47 5.76
CA ASP A 196 -10.60 -20.31 6.61
C ASP A 196 -9.51 -21.31 6.18
N PHE A 197 -8.28 -20.83 6.05
CA PHE A 197 -7.17 -21.60 5.49
C PHE A 197 -6.69 -22.70 6.43
N VAL A 198 -6.57 -22.38 7.72
CA VAL A 198 -6.19 -23.31 8.79
C VAL A 198 -6.95 -22.93 10.06
N GLN A 199 -7.47 -23.92 10.78
CA GLN A 199 -7.92 -23.78 12.16
C GLN A 199 -6.95 -24.50 13.09
N PHE A 200 -6.38 -23.78 14.05
CA PHE A 200 -5.44 -24.35 15.01
C PHE A 200 -6.19 -25.03 16.15
N ASN A 201 -5.79 -26.25 16.49
CA ASN A 201 -6.22 -26.93 17.73
C ASN A 201 -5.40 -26.48 18.95
N ASP A 202 -4.92 -25.23 18.93
CA ASP A 202 -3.99 -24.67 19.88
C ASP A 202 -4.29 -23.17 20.01
N ARG A 203 -4.86 -22.77 21.14
CA ARG A 203 -5.28 -21.38 21.39
C ARG A 203 -4.15 -20.47 21.87
N TRP A 204 -2.96 -21.02 22.13
CA TRP A 204 -1.78 -20.25 22.50
C TRP A 204 -1.00 -19.82 21.25
N SER A 205 -1.29 -20.40 20.09
CA SER A 205 -0.78 -19.88 18.83
C SER A 205 -1.33 -18.48 18.57
N GLN A 206 -0.42 -17.55 18.34
CA GLN A 206 -0.67 -16.21 17.86
C GLN A 206 0.24 -15.98 16.65
N ILE A 207 -0.17 -16.49 15.49
CA ILE A 207 0.54 -16.18 14.25
C ILE A 207 0.51 -14.66 14.05
N ILE A 208 1.69 -14.05 13.98
CA ILE A 208 1.82 -12.59 13.86
C ILE A 208 2.24 -12.14 12.46
N ASN A 209 2.75 -13.04 11.63
CA ASN A 209 3.07 -12.73 10.23
C ASN A 209 3.11 -13.97 9.33
N LEU A 210 2.84 -13.75 8.04
CA LEU A 210 2.86 -14.75 6.99
C LEU A 210 3.60 -14.19 5.77
N ARG A 211 4.55 -14.94 5.20
CA ARG A 211 5.29 -14.54 3.98
C ARG A 211 5.57 -15.74 3.10
N TYR A 212 5.25 -15.63 1.81
CA TYR A 212 5.65 -16.64 0.83
C TYR A 212 7.17 -16.59 0.55
N ASP A 213 7.75 -17.77 0.37
CA ASP A 213 9.17 -18.01 0.10
C ASP A 213 9.43 -18.13 -1.42
N HIS A 214 10.69 -18.27 -1.80
CA HIS A 214 11.13 -18.42 -3.18
C HIS A 214 10.64 -19.70 -3.87
N ASP A 215 10.36 -20.76 -3.11
CA ASP A 215 9.70 -22.00 -3.61
C ASP A 215 8.15 -21.91 -3.54
N GLY A 216 7.61 -20.73 -3.26
CA GLY A 216 6.17 -20.47 -3.20
C GLY A 216 5.47 -20.99 -1.94
N SER A 217 6.15 -21.76 -1.09
CA SER A 217 5.64 -22.13 0.24
C SER A 217 5.50 -20.89 1.13
N VAL A 218 4.90 -21.01 2.31
CA VAL A 218 4.68 -19.86 3.21
C VAL A 218 5.25 -20.10 4.58
N TYR A 219 6.09 -19.16 5.05
CA TYR A 219 6.49 -19.12 6.45
C TYR A 219 5.45 -18.42 7.30
N LEU A 220 5.21 -18.97 8.49
CA LEU A 220 4.43 -18.38 9.56
C LEU A 220 5.33 -18.18 10.77
N ILE A 221 5.27 -17.01 11.40
CA ILE A 221 5.90 -16.79 12.70
C ILE A 221 4.83 -16.68 13.78
N ASP A 222 5.06 -17.38 14.87
CA ASP A 222 4.11 -17.57 15.96
C ASP A 222 4.70 -17.05 17.26
N TRP A 223 4.06 -16.04 17.84
CA TRP A 223 4.31 -15.69 19.23
C TRP A 223 3.48 -16.63 20.09
N TYR A 224 4.15 -17.62 20.69
CA TYR A 224 3.48 -18.69 21.40
C TYR A 224 3.27 -18.31 22.86
N ASP A 225 2.07 -17.84 23.18
CA ASP A 225 1.73 -17.32 24.51
C ASP A 225 0.24 -17.60 24.82
N LYS A 226 -0.01 -18.04 26.05
CA LYS A 226 -1.37 -18.24 26.60
C LYS A 226 -2.13 -16.92 26.70
N ASN A 227 -1.42 -15.81 26.89
CA ASN A 227 -2.00 -14.49 27.05
C ASN A 227 -2.11 -13.79 25.70
N GLN A 228 -3.35 -13.75 25.21
CA GLN A 228 -3.72 -12.99 24.02
C GLN A 228 -3.86 -11.49 24.36
N CYS A 229 -4.37 -10.72 23.39
CA CYS A 229 -4.51 -9.26 23.44
C CYS A 229 -5.15 -8.70 24.74
N HIS A 230 -4.86 -7.42 25.02
CA HIS A 230 -5.46 -6.59 26.09
C HIS A 230 -5.09 -6.91 27.55
N ARG A 231 -4.05 -7.72 27.80
CA ARG A 231 -3.40 -7.79 29.13
C ARG A 231 -2.43 -6.63 29.31
N ARG A 232 -2.54 -5.91 30.43
CA ARG A 232 -1.72 -4.72 30.73
C ARG A 232 -0.48 -5.05 31.54
N GLU A 233 -0.48 -6.19 32.22
CA GLU A 233 0.57 -6.68 33.09
C GLU A 233 1.75 -7.18 32.24
N PRO A 234 2.89 -6.46 32.18
CA PRO A 234 3.98 -6.78 31.25
C PRO A 234 4.58 -8.17 31.47
N ASP A 235 4.57 -8.63 32.72
CA ASP A 235 5.13 -9.90 33.18
C ASP A 235 4.16 -11.09 33.01
N SER A 236 2.92 -10.83 32.60
CA SER A 236 1.99 -11.91 32.26
C SER A 236 2.33 -12.56 30.91
N HIS A 237 3.03 -11.83 30.04
CA HIS A 237 3.38 -12.28 28.70
C HIS A 237 4.66 -13.14 28.71
N ASP A 238 4.58 -14.31 28.10
CA ASP A 238 5.73 -15.16 27.84
C ASP A 238 6.49 -14.66 26.60
N ARG A 239 7.68 -14.12 26.84
CA ARG A 239 8.56 -13.59 25.79
C ARG A 239 9.68 -14.56 25.41
N SER A 240 9.69 -15.76 25.99
CA SER A 240 10.73 -16.77 25.80
C SER A 240 10.39 -17.78 24.70
N ASN A 241 9.12 -17.89 24.32
CA ASN A 241 8.61 -18.90 23.41
C ASN A 241 8.12 -18.34 22.08
N GLY A 242 8.46 -19.03 21.00
CA GLY A 242 8.00 -18.73 19.64
C GLY A 242 8.23 -19.91 18.71
N ARG A 243 7.47 -19.97 17.63
CA ARG A 243 7.56 -21.06 16.63
C ARG A 243 7.66 -20.46 15.23
N VAL A 244 8.31 -21.21 14.33
CA VAL A 244 8.35 -20.90 12.90
C VAL A 244 7.85 -22.11 12.15
N PHE A 245 6.79 -21.93 11.36
CA PHE A 245 6.22 -22.96 10.52
C PHE A 245 6.53 -22.67 9.05
N LYS A 246 6.66 -23.72 8.23
CA LYS A 246 6.71 -23.62 6.77
C LYS A 246 5.58 -24.46 6.19
N VAL A 247 4.62 -23.82 5.55
CA VAL A 247 3.46 -24.45 4.90
C VAL A 247 3.82 -24.78 3.45
N VAL A 248 3.95 -26.07 3.17
CA VAL A 248 4.42 -26.62 1.89
C VAL A 248 3.26 -27.33 1.19
N TYR A 249 3.13 -27.16 -0.12
CA TYR A 249 2.15 -27.85 -0.95
C TYR A 249 2.85 -28.95 -1.77
N GLN A 250 2.26 -30.15 -1.84
CA GLN A 250 2.78 -31.31 -2.61
C GLN A 250 4.27 -31.62 -2.40
N ASP A 251 4.75 -31.51 -1.16
CA ASP A 251 6.17 -31.76 -0.81
C ASP A 251 7.17 -30.94 -1.64
N GLU A 252 6.80 -29.73 -2.04
CA GLU A 252 7.66 -28.78 -2.74
C GLU A 252 9.02 -28.69 -2.04
N LYS A 253 10.09 -28.95 -2.80
CA LYS A 253 11.42 -29.11 -2.22
C LYS A 253 11.94 -27.75 -1.75
N ARG A 254 12.42 -27.72 -0.51
CA ARG A 254 13.19 -26.58 -0.02
C ARG A 254 14.39 -26.36 -0.93
N THR A 255 14.51 -25.15 -1.47
CA THR A 255 15.70 -24.71 -2.20
C THR A 255 16.45 -23.63 -1.42
N THR A 256 17.63 -23.26 -1.91
CA THR A 256 18.41 -22.13 -1.38
C THR A 256 18.69 -21.19 -2.54
N VAL A 257 18.39 -19.91 -2.35
CA VAL A 257 18.57 -18.88 -3.36
C VAL A 257 19.38 -17.72 -2.77
N ASP A 258 20.40 -17.28 -3.51
CA ASP A 258 21.18 -16.08 -3.18
C ASP A 258 21.11 -15.10 -4.37
N LEU A 259 20.19 -14.13 -4.27
CA LEU A 259 20.04 -13.09 -5.30
C LEU A 259 21.18 -12.06 -5.26
N ALA A 260 21.90 -11.94 -4.15
CA ALA A 260 23.01 -11.01 -4.04
C ALA A 260 24.22 -11.44 -4.89
N LYS A 261 24.29 -12.71 -5.29
CA LYS A 261 25.32 -13.23 -6.22
C LYS A 261 24.90 -13.17 -7.70
N ARG A 262 23.63 -12.91 -8.00
CA ARG A 262 23.15 -12.83 -9.39
C ARG A 262 23.66 -11.57 -10.09
N THR A 263 23.91 -11.69 -11.38
CA THR A 263 24.24 -10.56 -12.27
C THR A 263 23.04 -9.63 -12.45
N HIS A 264 23.28 -8.39 -12.89
CA HIS A 264 22.20 -7.45 -13.19
C HIS A 264 21.22 -7.99 -14.25
N VAL A 265 21.73 -8.69 -15.26
CA VAL A 265 20.92 -9.32 -16.33
C VAL A 265 20.00 -10.41 -15.78
N GLU A 266 20.52 -11.28 -14.90
CA GLU A 266 19.68 -12.30 -14.26
C GLU A 266 18.59 -11.64 -13.39
N LEU A 267 18.94 -10.61 -12.62
CA LEU A 267 17.98 -9.92 -11.74
C LEU A 267 16.85 -9.23 -12.53
N VAL A 268 17.11 -8.60 -13.68
CA VAL A 268 16.02 -8.01 -14.48
C VAL A 268 15.15 -9.05 -15.18
N LYS A 269 15.71 -10.22 -15.52
CA LYS A 269 14.90 -11.32 -16.06
C LYS A 269 13.92 -11.87 -15.02
N LEU A 270 14.25 -11.80 -13.73
CA LEU A 270 13.36 -12.23 -12.63
C LEU A 270 12.09 -11.39 -12.50
N GLN A 271 11.96 -10.23 -13.15
CA GLN A 271 10.68 -9.50 -13.21
C GLN A 271 9.57 -10.32 -13.89
N ALA A 272 9.94 -11.24 -14.77
CA ALA A 272 9.03 -12.17 -15.44
C ALA A 272 8.74 -13.45 -14.64
N HIS A 273 9.35 -13.64 -13.46
CA HIS A 273 9.12 -14.84 -12.67
C HIS A 273 7.66 -14.92 -12.17
N PRO A 274 7.01 -16.11 -12.21
CA PRO A 274 5.63 -16.26 -11.72
C PRO A 274 5.51 -16.00 -10.21
N ASN A 275 6.42 -16.52 -9.39
CA ASN A 275 6.54 -16.14 -7.98
C ASN A 275 7.02 -14.69 -7.81
N GLU A 276 6.18 -13.86 -7.20
CA GLU A 276 6.49 -12.44 -6.93
C GLU A 276 7.68 -12.27 -5.96
N TRP A 277 8.05 -13.29 -5.19
CA TRP A 277 9.21 -13.25 -4.29
C TRP A 277 10.47 -12.86 -5.05
N TYR A 278 10.72 -13.50 -6.20
CA TYR A 278 11.88 -13.21 -7.04
C TYR A 278 11.83 -11.79 -7.59
N ALA A 279 10.68 -11.36 -8.11
CA ALA A 279 10.53 -10.04 -8.69
C ALA A 279 10.74 -8.94 -7.63
N ARG A 280 10.12 -9.04 -6.45
CA ARG A 280 10.29 -8.09 -5.33
C ARG A 280 11.73 -8.01 -4.86
N HIS A 281 12.36 -9.15 -4.57
CA HIS A 281 13.72 -9.15 -4.04
C HIS A 281 14.75 -8.75 -5.10
N ALA A 282 14.56 -9.14 -6.37
CA ALA A 282 15.44 -8.70 -7.45
C ALA A 282 15.36 -7.19 -7.69
N ARG A 283 14.16 -6.59 -7.63
CA ARG A 283 14.00 -5.11 -7.70
C ARG A 283 14.76 -4.42 -6.57
N ARG A 284 14.60 -4.90 -5.33
CA ARG A 284 15.33 -4.34 -4.17
C ARG A 284 16.85 -4.40 -4.37
N VAL A 285 17.38 -5.58 -4.74
CA VAL A 285 18.83 -5.74 -4.98
C VAL A 285 19.31 -4.84 -6.12
N LEU A 286 18.54 -4.71 -7.21
CA LEU A 286 18.87 -3.79 -8.30
C LEU A 286 18.85 -2.32 -7.85
N GLN A 287 17.87 -1.92 -7.04
CA GLN A 287 17.81 -0.59 -6.44
C GLN A 287 19.04 -0.31 -5.58
N GLU A 288 19.41 -1.23 -4.68
CA GLU A 288 20.61 -1.10 -3.84
C GLU A 288 21.91 -0.96 -4.66
N ARG A 289 21.98 -1.62 -5.82
CA ARG A 289 23.17 -1.59 -6.69
C ARG A 289 23.24 -0.39 -7.63
N LEU A 290 22.09 0.03 -8.17
CA LEU A 290 22.04 0.96 -9.32
C LEU A 290 21.35 2.30 -9.02
N ASN A 291 20.70 2.47 -7.86
CA ASN A 291 20.10 3.76 -7.49
C ASN A 291 21.19 4.82 -7.26
N THR A 292 21.01 5.99 -7.84
CA THR A 292 21.99 7.10 -7.81
C THR A 292 22.29 7.61 -6.41
N MET A 293 21.37 7.43 -5.46
CA MET A 293 21.50 7.92 -4.10
C MET A 293 22.00 6.87 -3.09
N TYR A 294 22.16 5.60 -3.48
CA TYR A 294 22.71 4.56 -2.57
C TYR A 294 24.23 4.69 -2.32
N ARG A 295 24.84 5.74 -2.90
CA ARG A 295 26.28 6.01 -2.99
C ARG A 295 27.08 6.21 -1.70
N GLN A 296 26.56 5.91 -0.51
CA GLN A 296 27.31 6.18 0.72
C GLN A 296 28.25 5.06 1.19
N TRP A 297 28.49 4.00 0.40
CA TRP A 297 29.55 3.06 0.75
C TRP A 297 30.17 2.37 -0.47
N SER A 298 31.36 2.84 -0.89
CA SER A 298 32.27 2.07 -1.72
C SER A 298 33.71 2.36 -1.26
N PRO A 299 34.49 1.35 -0.83
CA PRO A 299 35.77 1.55 -0.13
C PRO A 299 36.99 1.73 -1.06
N VAL A 300 36.80 2.19 -2.31
CA VAL A 300 37.84 2.05 -3.36
C VAL A 300 38.87 3.20 -3.35
N SER A 301 38.51 4.38 -2.84
CA SER A 301 39.41 5.54 -2.68
C SER A 301 39.04 6.33 -1.41
N PRO A 302 40.00 6.94 -0.70
CA PRO A 302 39.68 7.95 0.31
C PRO A 302 39.11 9.24 -0.31
N ASP A 303 39.24 9.45 -1.63
CA ASP A 303 38.65 10.58 -2.35
C ASP A 303 37.20 10.26 -2.78
N ALA A 304 36.26 10.94 -2.12
CA ALA A 304 34.82 10.83 -2.40
C ALA A 304 34.43 11.17 -3.85
N LYS A 305 35.15 12.08 -4.52
CA LYS A 305 34.85 12.48 -5.91
C LYS A 305 35.29 11.40 -6.91
N GLN A 306 36.45 10.79 -6.69
CA GLN A 306 36.92 9.68 -7.54
C GLN A 306 36.02 8.46 -7.40
N ASN A 307 35.60 8.12 -6.18
CA ASN A 307 34.61 7.07 -5.94
C ASN A 307 33.29 7.34 -6.66
N ALA A 308 32.82 8.58 -6.60
CA ALA A 308 31.60 9.01 -7.28
C ALA A 308 31.68 8.85 -8.81
N ALA A 309 32.82 9.16 -9.42
CA ALA A 309 33.02 9.03 -10.86
C ALA A 309 33.15 7.57 -11.31
N ALA A 310 33.96 6.77 -10.60
CA ALA A 310 34.14 5.34 -10.87
C ALA A 310 32.83 4.55 -10.71
N TRP A 311 32.07 4.86 -9.67
CA TRP A 311 30.73 4.30 -9.48
C TRP A 311 29.79 4.70 -10.62
N GLN A 312 29.80 5.97 -11.05
CA GLN A 312 28.94 6.42 -12.16
C GLN A 312 29.20 5.62 -13.43
N LYS A 313 30.48 5.47 -13.80
CA LYS A 313 30.87 4.69 -14.98
C LYS A 313 30.39 3.23 -14.89
N THR A 314 30.53 2.62 -13.71
CA THR A 314 30.11 1.23 -13.47
C THR A 314 28.59 1.09 -13.57
N ARG A 315 27.85 2.02 -12.95
CA ARG A 315 26.40 2.09 -13.04
C ARG A 315 25.95 2.27 -14.49
N ASP A 316 26.51 3.22 -15.21
CA ASP A 316 26.06 3.55 -16.56
C ASP A 316 26.29 2.38 -17.53
N HIS A 317 27.40 1.66 -17.36
CA HIS A 317 27.63 0.41 -18.09
C HIS A 317 26.57 -0.66 -17.76
N ALA A 318 26.29 -0.88 -16.46
CA ALA A 318 25.26 -1.82 -16.05
C ALA A 318 23.85 -1.41 -16.54
N PHE A 319 23.54 -0.12 -16.46
CA PHE A 319 22.27 0.46 -16.89
C PHE A 319 22.05 0.28 -18.39
N ALA A 320 23.08 0.54 -19.22
CA ALA A 320 23.01 0.35 -20.67
C ALA A 320 22.69 -1.10 -21.08
N ILE A 321 23.04 -2.08 -20.24
CA ILE A 321 22.72 -3.50 -20.48
C ILE A 321 21.29 -3.84 -20.06
N VAL A 322 20.83 -3.34 -18.92
CA VAL A 322 19.52 -3.74 -18.36
C VAL A 322 18.34 -2.93 -18.89
N ASP A 323 18.55 -1.68 -19.26
CA ASP A 323 17.48 -0.78 -19.75
C ASP A 323 16.75 -1.34 -20.99
N PRO A 324 17.43 -1.87 -22.03
CA PRO A 324 16.74 -2.49 -23.17
C PRO A 324 15.85 -3.68 -22.79
N ILE A 325 16.27 -4.47 -21.79
CA ILE A 325 15.50 -5.63 -21.30
C ILE A 325 14.22 -5.16 -20.62
N LEU A 326 14.34 -4.18 -19.72
CA LEU A 326 13.20 -3.61 -19.00
C LEU A 326 12.24 -2.89 -19.95
N LYS A 327 12.74 -2.12 -20.91
CA LYS A 327 11.91 -1.49 -21.96
C LYS A 327 11.15 -2.52 -22.79
N THR A 328 11.79 -3.64 -23.13
CA THR A 328 11.13 -4.75 -23.84
C THR A 328 10.00 -5.36 -23.00
N GLN A 329 10.23 -5.56 -21.70
CA GLN A 329 9.22 -6.07 -20.76
C GLN A 329 8.06 -5.08 -20.54
N LEU A 330 8.33 -3.76 -20.52
CA LEU A 330 7.36 -2.69 -20.34
C LEU A 330 6.51 -2.43 -21.59
N ALA A 331 7.07 -2.63 -22.79
CA ALA A 331 6.42 -2.33 -24.07
C ALA A 331 5.08 -3.05 -24.25
N THR A 332 4.14 -2.37 -24.89
CA THR A 332 2.80 -2.90 -25.22
C THR A 332 2.88 -3.93 -26.33
N GLY A 333 2.05 -4.97 -26.25
CA GLY A 333 1.99 -6.02 -27.28
C GLY A 333 3.15 -7.03 -27.22
N GLY A 334 2.87 -8.25 -27.64
CA GLY A 334 3.81 -9.38 -27.57
C GLY A 334 3.29 -10.52 -26.70
N LYS A 335 3.60 -11.76 -27.10
CA LYS A 335 3.18 -12.98 -26.39
C LYS A 335 3.77 -12.98 -24.97
N GLY A 336 2.93 -13.21 -23.96
CA GLY A 336 3.35 -13.33 -22.56
C GLY A 336 3.53 -12.02 -21.77
N LYS A 337 3.26 -10.85 -22.37
CA LYS A 337 3.36 -9.56 -21.66
C LYS A 337 2.07 -9.23 -20.89
N THR A 338 2.00 -9.70 -19.65
CA THR A 338 0.89 -9.39 -18.73
C THR A 338 1.03 -7.98 -18.15
N THR A 339 -0.08 -7.39 -17.68
CA THR A 339 -0.08 -6.11 -16.96
C THR A 339 0.85 -6.16 -15.74
N ALA A 340 0.86 -7.27 -14.99
CA ALA A 340 1.77 -7.47 -13.86
C ALA A 340 3.25 -7.41 -14.27
N LEU A 341 3.68 -8.10 -15.34
CA LEU A 341 5.07 -8.02 -15.82
C LEU A 341 5.44 -6.58 -16.21
N ARG A 342 4.58 -5.89 -16.95
CA ARG A 342 4.83 -4.52 -17.39
C ARG A 342 4.96 -3.56 -16.21
N LEU A 343 4.11 -3.72 -15.19
CA LEU A 343 4.20 -2.96 -13.94
C LEU A 343 5.51 -3.25 -13.19
N ARG A 344 5.90 -4.53 -13.06
CA ARG A 344 7.18 -4.91 -12.43
C ARG A 344 8.38 -4.29 -13.14
N ALA A 345 8.37 -4.26 -14.47
CA ALA A 345 9.39 -3.58 -15.26
C ALA A 345 9.39 -2.06 -15.00
N LEU A 346 8.22 -1.41 -15.04
CA LEU A 346 8.07 0.01 -14.72
C LEU A 346 8.65 0.35 -13.34
N TRP A 347 8.28 -0.41 -12.32
CA TRP A 347 8.77 -0.24 -10.95
C TRP A 347 10.26 -0.48 -10.81
N CYS A 348 10.79 -1.50 -11.51
CA CYS A 348 12.22 -1.76 -11.53
C CYS A 348 12.98 -0.58 -12.15
N MET A 349 12.50 -0.05 -13.28
CA MET A 349 13.08 1.14 -13.91
C MET A 349 13.00 2.36 -12.99
N HIS A 350 11.89 2.55 -12.26
CA HIS A 350 11.77 3.63 -11.28
C HIS A 350 12.81 3.50 -10.16
N GLY A 351 12.94 2.32 -9.54
CA GLY A 351 13.84 2.10 -8.40
C GLY A 351 15.32 2.30 -8.72
N ILE A 352 15.73 2.09 -9.99
CA ILE A 352 17.12 2.27 -10.44
C ILE A 352 17.40 3.65 -11.05
N ASP A 353 16.47 4.61 -10.90
CA ASP A 353 16.50 5.93 -11.54
C ASP A 353 16.66 5.85 -13.07
N GLY A 354 15.91 4.94 -13.69
CA GLY A 354 15.96 4.63 -15.12
C GLY A 354 14.83 5.20 -15.96
N LEU A 355 13.87 5.90 -15.35
CA LEU A 355 12.74 6.52 -16.05
C LEU A 355 12.98 8.01 -16.25
N ALA A 356 12.87 8.46 -17.49
CA ALA A 356 12.70 9.88 -17.79
C ALA A 356 11.22 10.27 -17.66
N GLU A 357 10.96 11.56 -17.49
CA GLU A 357 9.60 12.08 -17.50
C GLU A 357 8.87 11.75 -18.81
N ALA A 358 9.57 11.80 -19.95
CA ALA A 358 9.02 11.47 -21.26
C ALA A 358 8.47 10.03 -21.33
N ASP A 359 9.14 9.06 -20.69
CA ASP A 359 8.68 7.67 -20.64
C ASP A 359 7.33 7.56 -19.89
N LEU A 360 7.20 8.29 -18.78
CA LEU A 360 5.98 8.33 -17.98
C LEU A 360 4.85 9.05 -18.72
N LEU A 361 5.13 10.16 -19.41
CA LEU A 361 4.15 10.87 -20.22
C LEU A 361 3.62 10.01 -21.38
N GLU A 362 4.47 9.17 -21.98
CA GLU A 362 4.01 8.23 -23.00
C GLU A 362 3.14 7.12 -22.39
N LEU A 363 3.49 6.61 -21.21
CA LEU A 363 2.67 5.63 -20.48
C LEU A 363 1.29 6.15 -20.07
N LEU A 364 1.07 7.48 -19.97
CA LEU A 364 -0.26 8.05 -19.75
C LEU A 364 -1.24 7.76 -20.90
N LYS A 365 -0.74 7.29 -22.06
CA LYS A 365 -1.54 6.89 -23.22
C LYS A 365 -1.72 5.37 -23.34
N ASP A 366 -1.16 4.61 -22.40
CA ASP A 366 -1.20 3.14 -22.47
C ASP A 366 -2.63 2.61 -22.42
N ARG A 367 -2.90 1.46 -23.04
CA ARG A 367 -4.23 0.83 -23.00
C ARG A 367 -4.62 0.33 -21.59
N GLU A 368 -3.65 -0.06 -20.78
CA GLU A 368 -3.88 -0.64 -19.46
C GLU A 368 -4.06 0.47 -18.40
N ALA A 369 -5.22 0.48 -17.75
CA ALA A 369 -5.54 1.51 -16.73
C ALA A 369 -4.53 1.55 -15.57
N MET A 370 -3.99 0.40 -15.16
CA MET A 370 -2.99 0.34 -14.09
C MET A 370 -1.65 0.97 -14.49
N LEU A 371 -1.22 0.84 -15.76
CA LEU A 371 0.02 1.47 -16.23
C LEU A 371 -0.14 2.99 -16.25
N ARG A 372 -1.29 3.48 -16.76
CA ARG A 372 -1.63 4.91 -16.70
C ARG A 372 -1.67 5.43 -15.25
N GLY A 373 -2.32 4.67 -14.36
CA GLY A 373 -2.40 5.00 -12.93
C GLY A 373 -1.04 5.12 -12.26
N TRP A 374 -0.17 4.14 -12.46
CA TRP A 374 1.19 4.18 -11.93
C TRP A 374 2.03 5.31 -12.52
N ALA A 375 1.91 5.59 -13.82
CA ALA A 375 2.58 6.74 -14.43
C ALA A 375 2.16 8.07 -13.76
N ILE A 376 0.87 8.25 -13.47
CA ILE A 376 0.36 9.41 -12.71
C ILE A 376 1.03 9.49 -11.33
N GLN A 377 1.09 8.39 -10.58
CA GLN A 377 1.69 8.36 -9.24
C GLN A 377 3.18 8.72 -9.29
N LEU A 378 3.94 8.11 -10.19
CA LEU A 378 5.39 8.33 -10.32
C LEU A 378 5.72 9.77 -10.78
N LEU A 379 4.90 10.37 -11.64
CA LEU A 379 5.03 11.79 -12.03
C LEU A 379 4.79 12.76 -10.85
N CYS A 380 4.11 12.31 -9.78
CA CYS A 380 3.82 13.11 -8.60
C CYS A 380 4.74 12.80 -7.40
N GLU A 381 5.75 11.96 -7.60
CA GLU A 381 6.57 11.40 -6.55
C GLU A 381 7.35 12.49 -5.78
N ASN A 382 7.80 13.54 -6.47
CA ASN A 382 8.49 14.70 -5.89
C ASN A 382 7.54 15.85 -5.46
N LYS A 383 6.21 15.64 -5.52
CA LYS A 383 5.16 16.64 -5.23
C LYS A 383 5.16 17.88 -6.13
N LYS A 384 5.85 17.81 -7.27
CA LYS A 384 5.99 18.91 -8.26
C LYS A 384 5.84 18.37 -9.68
N PRO A 385 4.68 17.77 -10.04
CA PRO A 385 4.46 17.29 -11.41
C PRO A 385 4.63 18.46 -12.39
N SER A 386 5.21 18.25 -13.57
CA SER A 386 5.51 19.31 -14.54
C SER A 386 4.25 19.92 -15.19
N ALA A 387 4.42 20.99 -15.97
CA ALA A 387 3.32 21.55 -16.76
C ALA A 387 2.76 20.56 -17.79
N ALA A 388 3.62 19.76 -18.41
CA ALA A 388 3.22 18.72 -19.36
C ALA A 388 2.39 17.64 -18.66
N ALA A 389 2.88 17.11 -17.54
CA ALA A 389 2.16 16.12 -16.74
C ALA A 389 0.79 16.64 -16.27
N ARG A 390 0.73 17.87 -15.75
CA ARG A 390 -0.55 18.50 -15.34
C ARG A 390 -1.50 18.73 -16.52
N GLY A 391 -0.97 19.00 -17.70
CA GLY A 391 -1.74 19.09 -18.95
C GLY A 391 -2.43 17.76 -19.27
N GLU A 392 -1.67 16.66 -19.26
CA GLU A 392 -2.20 15.31 -19.46
C GLU A 392 -3.18 14.90 -18.36
N PHE A 393 -2.87 15.18 -17.08
CA PHE A 393 -3.79 14.90 -15.97
C PHE A 393 -5.13 15.59 -16.15
N ALA A 394 -5.12 16.85 -16.59
CA ALA A 394 -6.35 17.58 -16.85
C ALA A 394 -7.12 17.02 -18.04
N ARG A 395 -6.44 16.49 -19.06
CA ARG A 395 -7.05 15.82 -20.21
C ARG A 395 -7.68 14.49 -19.79
N MET A 396 -6.91 13.63 -19.15
CA MET A 396 -7.35 12.33 -18.63
C MET A 396 -8.49 12.46 -17.62
N ALA A 397 -8.47 13.48 -16.76
CA ALA A 397 -9.58 13.74 -15.84
C ALA A 397 -10.92 14.04 -16.50
N ARG A 398 -10.94 14.41 -17.79
CA ARG A 398 -12.17 14.61 -18.58
C ARG A 398 -12.53 13.40 -19.44
N GLU A 399 -11.52 12.69 -19.92
CA GLU A 399 -11.66 11.74 -21.04
C GLU A 399 -11.49 10.27 -20.61
N ASP A 400 -10.73 9.98 -19.54
CA ASP A 400 -10.42 8.60 -19.16
C ASP A 400 -11.63 7.94 -18.51
N LYS A 401 -12.09 6.86 -19.14
CA LYS A 401 -13.27 6.11 -18.72
C LYS A 401 -13.01 5.25 -17.47
N SER A 402 -11.75 4.96 -17.14
CA SER A 402 -11.42 4.06 -16.04
C SER A 402 -11.54 4.74 -14.68
N PRO A 403 -12.36 4.21 -13.74
CA PRO A 403 -12.41 4.72 -12.36
C PRO A 403 -11.08 4.53 -11.62
N ILE A 404 -10.25 3.55 -12.02
CA ILE A 404 -8.90 3.35 -11.49
C ILE A 404 -8.03 4.57 -11.84
N VAL A 405 -8.03 5.02 -13.09
CA VAL A 405 -7.23 6.18 -13.51
C VAL A 405 -7.71 7.44 -12.80
N ARG A 406 -9.02 7.64 -12.67
CA ARG A 406 -9.58 8.77 -11.92
C ARG A 406 -9.21 8.74 -10.44
N MET A 407 -9.09 7.55 -9.83
CA MET A 407 -8.59 7.39 -8.46
C MET A 407 -7.12 7.81 -8.33
N TYR A 408 -6.26 7.38 -9.26
CA TYR A 408 -4.85 7.80 -9.28
C TYR A 408 -4.71 9.32 -9.51
N LEU A 409 -5.54 9.92 -10.38
CA LEU A 409 -5.58 11.38 -10.55
C LEU A 409 -6.00 12.10 -9.27
N ALA A 410 -7.07 11.63 -8.60
CA ALA A 410 -7.53 12.22 -7.35
C ALA A 410 -6.47 12.10 -6.23
N SER A 411 -5.81 10.95 -6.15
CA SER A 411 -4.70 10.70 -5.22
C SER A 411 -3.50 11.63 -5.51
N ALA A 412 -3.08 11.74 -6.78
CA ALA A 412 -2.02 12.63 -7.24
C ALA A 412 -2.26 14.10 -6.87
N LEU A 413 -3.52 14.54 -6.85
CA LEU A 413 -3.83 15.91 -6.44
C LEU A 413 -3.49 16.18 -4.98
N THR A 414 -3.53 15.19 -4.09
CA THR A 414 -3.09 15.38 -2.70
C THR A 414 -1.60 15.69 -2.59
N ARG A 415 -0.82 15.29 -3.61
CA ARG A 415 0.62 15.56 -3.78
C ARG A 415 0.93 16.74 -4.71
N THR A 416 -0.08 17.37 -5.32
CA THR A 416 0.10 18.51 -6.22
C THR A 416 -0.10 19.83 -5.46
N PRO A 417 0.67 20.90 -5.73
CA PRO A 417 0.44 22.21 -5.11
C PRO A 417 -1.02 22.67 -5.28
N VAL A 418 -1.64 23.20 -4.22
CA VAL A 418 -3.08 23.51 -4.18
C VAL A 418 -3.52 24.40 -5.35
N ALA A 419 -2.74 25.42 -5.67
CA ALA A 419 -3.01 26.36 -6.76
C ALA A 419 -3.10 25.69 -8.15
N GLN A 420 -2.59 24.47 -8.32
CA GLN A 420 -2.53 23.77 -9.60
C GLN A 420 -3.60 22.66 -9.74
N ARG A 421 -4.46 22.45 -8.73
CA ARG A 421 -5.41 21.32 -8.70
C ARG A 421 -6.69 21.56 -9.48
N ALA A 422 -7.14 22.82 -9.57
CA ALA A 422 -8.50 23.15 -10.01
C ALA A 422 -8.86 22.61 -11.41
N LYS A 423 -7.92 22.65 -12.37
CA LYS A 423 -8.18 22.19 -13.75
C LYS A 423 -8.45 20.69 -13.82
N VAL A 424 -7.71 19.89 -13.06
CA VAL A 424 -7.90 18.43 -12.98
C VAL A 424 -9.19 18.11 -12.22
N LEU A 425 -9.43 18.77 -11.08
CA LEU A 425 -10.66 18.60 -10.29
C LEU A 425 -11.92 18.88 -11.09
N SER A 426 -11.92 19.91 -11.93
CA SER A 426 -13.05 20.26 -12.79
C SER A 426 -13.45 19.11 -13.71
N GLY A 427 -12.47 18.35 -14.24
CA GLY A 427 -12.74 17.12 -15.01
C GLY A 427 -13.29 16.00 -14.13
N LEU A 428 -12.57 15.66 -13.05
CA LEU A 428 -12.94 14.56 -12.15
C LEU A 428 -14.36 14.72 -11.57
N LEU A 429 -14.71 15.93 -11.14
CA LEU A 429 -16.02 16.21 -10.56
C LEU A 429 -17.17 16.16 -11.58
N SER A 430 -16.88 16.11 -12.88
CA SER A 430 -17.90 16.10 -13.94
C SER A 430 -18.46 14.70 -14.26
N HIS A 431 -17.88 13.64 -13.68
CA HIS A 431 -18.27 12.24 -13.85
C HIS A 431 -19.38 11.85 -12.88
N ALA A 432 -20.65 11.97 -13.28
CA ALA A 432 -21.79 11.64 -12.42
C ALA A 432 -21.78 10.17 -11.96
N GLU A 433 -21.24 9.27 -12.80
CA GLU A 433 -21.10 7.84 -12.54
C GLU A 433 -20.25 7.51 -11.31
N ASP A 434 -19.36 8.43 -10.88
CA ASP A 434 -18.50 8.22 -9.72
C ASP A 434 -19.24 8.42 -8.38
N ALA A 435 -20.50 8.87 -8.40
CA ALA A 435 -21.25 9.17 -7.19
C ALA A 435 -21.44 7.95 -6.27
N ALA A 436 -21.49 6.75 -6.85
CA ALA A 436 -21.66 5.48 -6.12
C ALA A 436 -20.34 4.72 -5.92
N ASP A 437 -19.21 5.23 -6.41
CA ASP A 437 -17.91 4.61 -6.21
C ASP A 437 -17.49 4.70 -4.73
N PRO A 438 -16.92 3.63 -4.14
CA PRO A 438 -16.58 3.61 -2.71
C PRO A 438 -15.46 4.59 -2.32
N ASN A 439 -14.60 5.01 -3.25
CA ASN A 439 -13.42 5.83 -2.96
C ASN A 439 -13.50 7.24 -3.58
N LEU A 440 -13.95 7.34 -4.83
CA LEU A 440 -13.81 8.57 -5.63
C LEU A 440 -14.49 9.80 -5.01
N PRO A 441 -15.74 9.74 -4.50
CA PRO A 441 -16.35 10.90 -3.83
C PRO A 441 -15.52 11.43 -2.66
N HIS A 442 -14.87 10.54 -1.91
CA HIS A 442 -14.03 10.91 -0.77
C HIS A 442 -12.70 11.51 -1.24
N LEU A 443 -12.02 10.86 -2.19
CA LEU A 443 -10.75 11.36 -2.74
C LEU A 443 -10.92 12.71 -3.45
N TYR A 444 -12.00 12.88 -4.21
CA TYR A 444 -12.35 14.16 -4.83
C TYR A 444 -12.56 15.24 -3.78
N TRP A 445 -13.26 14.93 -2.69
CA TRP A 445 -13.42 15.85 -1.58
C TRP A 445 -12.08 16.24 -0.95
N TYR A 446 -11.22 15.28 -0.62
CA TYR A 446 -9.93 15.55 0.01
C TYR A 446 -9.00 16.42 -0.85
N ALA A 447 -9.08 16.27 -2.17
CA ALA A 447 -8.34 17.08 -3.12
C ALA A 447 -8.96 18.48 -3.30
N THR A 448 -10.29 18.60 -3.20
CA THR A 448 -11.07 19.83 -3.39
C THR A 448 -11.02 20.77 -2.18
N GLU A 449 -11.12 20.24 -0.96
CA GLU A 449 -11.24 21.06 0.26
C GLU A 449 -10.12 22.11 0.40
N PRO A 450 -8.82 21.78 0.21
CA PRO A 450 -7.76 22.77 0.30
C PRO A 450 -7.85 23.87 -0.76
N VAL A 451 -8.43 23.57 -1.94
CA VAL A 451 -8.63 24.56 -3.00
C VAL A 451 -9.66 25.61 -2.58
N ILE A 452 -10.74 25.18 -1.92
CA ILE A 452 -11.76 26.10 -1.39
C ILE A 452 -11.16 26.98 -0.28
N ALA A 453 -10.39 26.36 0.63
CA ALA A 453 -9.73 27.07 1.73
C ALA A 453 -8.78 28.16 1.21
N ALA A 454 -8.03 27.86 0.14
CA ALA A 454 -7.09 28.81 -0.46
C ALA A 454 -7.76 29.84 -1.40
N ASN A 455 -8.85 29.48 -2.08
CA ASN A 455 -9.51 30.34 -3.06
C ASN A 455 -11.01 30.01 -3.18
N LYS A 456 -11.85 30.83 -2.53
CA LYS A 456 -13.32 30.65 -2.56
C LYS A 456 -13.91 30.76 -3.97
N THR A 457 -13.38 31.62 -4.84
CA THR A 457 -13.83 31.75 -6.23
C THR A 457 -13.60 30.46 -7.01
N ALA A 458 -12.43 29.82 -6.85
CA ALA A 458 -12.17 28.50 -7.43
C ALA A 458 -13.13 27.45 -6.85
N GLY A 459 -13.44 27.52 -5.55
CA GLY A 459 -14.46 26.69 -4.91
C GLY A 459 -15.85 26.81 -5.55
N ILE A 460 -16.31 28.03 -5.82
CA ILE A 460 -17.60 28.29 -6.51
C ILE A 460 -17.60 27.71 -7.93
N GLN A 461 -16.48 27.85 -8.66
CA GLN A 461 -16.35 27.26 -9.99
C GLN A 461 -16.42 25.73 -9.96
N LEU A 462 -15.77 25.09 -8.98
CA LEU A 462 -15.85 23.63 -8.78
C LEU A 462 -17.26 23.19 -8.35
N LEU A 463 -17.96 23.99 -7.53
CA LEU A 463 -19.35 23.75 -7.16
C LEU A 463 -20.27 23.71 -8.38
N ALA A 464 -20.07 24.62 -9.34
CA ALA A 464 -20.85 24.66 -10.57
C ALA A 464 -20.56 23.48 -11.51
N LYS A 465 -19.38 22.85 -11.41
CA LYS A 465 -18.97 21.73 -12.25
C LYS A 465 -19.31 20.36 -11.66
N THR A 466 -19.41 20.25 -10.33
CA THR A 466 -19.58 18.95 -9.70
C THR A 466 -20.93 18.32 -10.00
N LYS A 467 -20.88 17.07 -10.44
CA LYS A 467 -22.03 16.17 -10.57
C LYS A 467 -22.10 15.15 -9.43
N ILE A 468 -21.19 15.23 -8.45
CA ILE A 468 -21.15 14.31 -7.30
C ILE A 468 -21.94 14.92 -6.14
N PRO A 469 -23.13 14.39 -5.76
CA PRO A 469 -23.98 15.01 -4.75
C PRO A 469 -23.30 15.20 -3.39
N LYS A 470 -22.56 14.17 -2.92
CA LYS A 470 -21.81 14.22 -1.66
C LYS A 470 -20.78 15.37 -1.68
N VAL A 471 -19.99 15.47 -2.75
CA VAL A 471 -18.97 16.53 -2.86
C VAL A 471 -19.59 17.91 -3.02
N ARG A 472 -20.73 18.02 -3.73
CA ARG A 472 -21.49 19.28 -3.83
C ARG A 472 -21.87 19.80 -2.45
N GLN A 473 -22.46 18.94 -1.62
CA GLN A 473 -22.84 19.28 -0.24
C GLN A 473 -21.62 19.74 0.58
N TYR A 474 -20.48 19.05 0.43
CA TYR A 474 -19.26 19.38 1.16
C TYR A 474 -18.62 20.70 0.70
N ILE A 475 -18.63 20.98 -0.60
CA ILE A 475 -18.18 22.28 -1.13
C ILE A 475 -19.05 23.41 -0.56
N THR A 476 -20.38 23.27 -0.60
CA THR A 476 -21.31 24.26 -0.02
C THR A 476 -21.06 24.46 1.46
N ARG A 477 -20.91 23.37 2.23
CA ARG A 477 -20.60 23.43 3.68
C ARG A 477 -19.28 24.16 3.95
N ARG A 478 -18.23 23.90 3.15
CA ARG A 478 -16.92 24.54 3.34
C ARG A 478 -16.90 26.00 2.92
N LEU A 479 -17.62 26.38 1.87
CA LEU A 479 -17.78 27.79 1.47
C LEU A 479 -18.51 28.62 2.55
N ALA A 480 -19.48 28.00 3.23
CA ALA A 480 -20.23 28.62 4.33
C ALA A 480 -19.47 28.64 5.67
N SER A 481 -18.44 27.80 5.83
CA SER A 481 -17.59 27.83 7.03
C SER A 481 -16.68 29.07 7.04
N LYS A 482 -16.48 29.64 8.23
CA LYS A 482 -15.61 30.81 8.44
C LYS A 482 -14.15 30.50 8.11
#